data_AF-A0A3B9VST8-F1
#
_entry.id   AF-A0A3B9VST8-F1
#
_cell.length_a   1.000
_cell.length_b   1.000
_cell.length_c   1.000
_cell.angle_alpha   90.00
_cell.angle_beta   90.00
_cell.angle_gamma   90.00
#
_symmetry.space_group_name_H-M   'P 1'
#
loop_
_entity.id
_entity.type
_entity.pdbx_description
1 polymer ?
#
loop_
_entity_poly.entity_id
_entity_poly.type
_entity_poly.pdbx_seq_one_letter_code
_entity_poly.pdbx_strand_id
1 'polypeptide(L)' 'GDTLETECVITKSKGPFYFASGKGYVNGKLSVSGDFSFAVVRK' A
#
# COMPACT_ATOMS: atom_id res chain seq x y z
N GLY A 1 3.78 -8.89 20.46
CA GLY A 1 4.05 -8.22 19.17
C GLY A 1 2.95 -7.22 18.92
N ASP A 2 3.18 -6.26 18.04
CA ASP A 2 2.23 -5.19 17.75
C ASP A 2 1.39 -5.51 16.51
N THR A 3 0.18 -4.96 16.44
CA THR A 3 -0.66 -5.02 15.23
C THR A 3 -0.36 -3.82 14.34
N LEU A 4 -0.04 -4.08 13.08
CA LEU A 4 0.11 -3.05 12.05
C LEU A 4 -1.20 -2.95 11.25
N GLU A 5 -1.94 -1.88 11.46
CA GLU A 5 -3.14 -1.55 10.66
C GLU A 5 -2.71 -0.79 9.41
N THR A 6 -3.10 -1.26 8.23
CA THR A 6 -2.69 -0.64 6.96
C THR A 6 -3.88 -0.06 6.20
N GLU A 7 -3.72 1.17 5.73
CA GLU A 7 -4.63 1.83 4.80
C GLU A 7 -3.90 2.02 3.46
N CYS A 8 -4.46 1.44 2.39
CA CYS A 8 -3.85 1.50 1.06
C CYS A 8 -4.85 2.04 0.02
N VAL A 9 -4.37 2.87 -0.90
CA VAL A 9 -5.17 3.43 -1.99
C VAL A 9 -4.44 3.30 -3.32
N ILE A 10 -5.14 2.89 -4.37
CA ILE A 10 -4.62 2.93 -5.74
C ILE A 10 -4.67 4.38 -6.22
N THR A 11 -3.51 4.95 -6.56
CA THR A 11 -3.38 6.34 -7.00
C THR A 11 -3.35 6.46 -8.52
N LYS A 12 -2.91 5.40 -9.22
CA LYS A 12 -2.88 5.35 -10.69
C LYS A 12 -2.91 3.91 -11.19
N SER A 13 -3.56 3.68 -12.32
CA SER A 13 -3.51 2.43 -13.06
C SER A 13 -3.15 2.68 -14.53
N LYS A 14 -2.32 1.82 -15.11
CA LYS A 14 -1.97 1.83 -16.53
C LYS A 14 -1.73 0.40 -17.02
N GLY A 15 -2.71 -0.16 -17.69
CA GLY A 15 -2.66 -1.56 -18.13
C GLY A 15 -2.42 -2.49 -16.92
N PRO A 16 -1.40 -3.37 -16.94
CA PRO A 16 -1.13 -4.26 -15.82
C PRO A 16 -0.48 -3.57 -14.62
N PHE A 17 0.01 -2.32 -14.76
CA PHE A 17 0.73 -1.61 -13.71
C PHE A 17 -0.22 -0.79 -12.83
N TYR A 18 -0.11 -1.00 -11.53
CA TYR A 18 -0.85 -0.29 -10.49
C TYR A 18 0.15 0.43 -9.59
N PHE A 19 -0.16 1.69 -9.28
CA PHE A 19 0.58 2.51 -8.34
C PHE A 19 -0.32 2.77 -7.13
N ALA A 20 0.24 2.65 -5.95
CA ALA A 20 -0.50 2.72 -4.69
C ALA A 20 0.28 3.52 -3.65
N SER A 21 -0.45 4.13 -2.73
CA SER A 21 0.09 4.73 -1.52
C SER A 21 -0.44 3.97 -0.31
N GLY A 22 0.42 3.71 0.66
CA GLY A 22 0.11 2.95 1.87
C GLY A 22 0.56 3.70 3.12
N LYS A 23 -0.28 3.64 4.16
CA LYS A 23 0.05 4.06 5.53
C LYS A 23 -0.13 2.89 6.47
N GLY A 24 0.76 2.77 7.45
CA GLY A 24 0.71 1.77 8.50
C GLY A 24 0.72 2.42 9.88
N TYR A 25 -0.21 1.98 10.73
CA TYR A 25 -0.40 2.50 12.07
C TYR A 25 -0.22 1.41 13.11
N VAL A 26 0.35 1.77 14.26
CA VAL A 26 0.42 0.92 15.45
C VAL A 26 -0.22 1.70 16.58
N ASN A 27 -1.25 1.15 17.20
CA ASN A 27 -2.05 1.83 18.24
C ASN A 27 -2.54 3.21 17.78
N GLY A 28 -3.02 3.32 16.54
CA GLY A 28 -3.48 4.57 15.91
C GLY A 28 -2.38 5.58 15.55
N LYS A 29 -1.10 5.30 15.84
CA LYS A 29 0.02 6.19 15.49
C LYS A 29 0.67 5.76 14.17
N LEU A 30 0.80 6.71 13.25
CA LEU A 30 1.50 6.50 11.98
C LEU A 30 2.94 6.07 12.26
N SER A 31 3.30 4.88 11.79
CA SER A 31 4.60 4.26 12.01
C SER A 31 5.36 4.02 10.71
N VAL A 32 4.65 3.87 9.59
CA VAL A 32 5.24 3.75 8.26
C VAL A 32 4.32 4.37 7.21
N SER A 33 4.91 4.92 6.17
CA SER A 33 4.21 5.33 4.95
C SER A 33 5.09 5.11 3.75
N GLY A 34 4.50 4.79 2.60
CA GLY A 34 5.26 4.66 1.37
C GLY A 34 4.38 4.53 0.14
N ASP A 35 4.99 4.86 -0.99
CA ASP A 35 4.42 4.65 -2.30
C ASP A 35 5.05 3.43 -2.94
N PHE A 36 4.25 2.61 -3.61
CA PHE A 36 4.70 1.40 -4.27
C PHE A 36 3.94 1.16 -5.57
N SER A 37 4.49 0.28 -6.40
CA SER A 37 3.82 -0.15 -7.62
C SER A 37 4.00 -1.65 -7.85
N PHE A 38 3.05 -2.24 -8.55
CA PHE A 38 3.07 -3.66 -8.88
C PHE A 38 2.43 -3.90 -10.24
N ALA A 39 2.81 -5.00 -10.89
CA ALA A 39 2.19 -5.47 -12.12
C ALA A 39 1.35 -6.72 -11.86
N VAL A 40 0.12 -6.76 -12.37
CA VAL A 40 -0.71 -7.96 -12.37
C VAL A 40 -0.42 -8.76 -13.63
N VAL A 41 0.20 -9.92 -13.48
CA VAL A 41 0.59 -10.82 -14.58
C VAL A 41 -0.15 -12.15 -14.47
N ARG A 42 -0.40 -12.82 -15.60
CA ARG A 42 -0.95 -14.19 -15.59
C ARG A 42 0.12 -15.16 -15.08
N LYS A 43 -0.33 -16.18 -14.35
CA LYS A 43 0.51 -17.28 -13.88
C LYS A 43 0.98 -18.15 -15.03
#